data_AF-A0A8S3Q1X5-F1
#
_entry.id   AF-A0A8S3Q1X5-F1
#
_cell.length_a   1.000
_cell.length_b   1.000
_cell.length_c   1.000
_cell.angle_alpha   90.00
_cell.angle_beta   90.00
_cell.angle_gamma   90.00
#
_symmetry.space_group_name_H-M   'P 1'
#
loop_
_entity.id
_entity.type
_entity.pdbx_description
1 polymer ?
#
loop_
_entity_poly.entity_id
_entity_poly.type
_entity_poly.pdbx_seq_one_letter_code
_entity_poly.pdbx_strand_id
1 'polypeptide(L)'
;MALNKFMKEGGKDWKKSKYVYAISSVQAQMFLIRNVVKKLLDSNSSLLLLGSLINGTSQLFSENQSIDMFSQRNMFSLKEVEDIPEGLLNELRFIKQRSPQWFDARKQLKLTGSTIFGGLGLDSLKLQRRHFDKVVKNIEIAEVISEDTAKRMEHGTVSEIHAIATLTTKVLPLYYPNLAYIEEGAHVINSNGTPLILVSPDGSLGKMNMDGIDIPTPVVACEFKCPSPSDFRTPVHYDMPIRYIPQNLSEMASMNVEELIYLCWTDESSTVFR
;
A
#
# COMPACT_ATOMS: atom_id res chain seq x y z
N MET A 1 11.84 3.32 23.21
CA MET A 1 11.96 4.56 24.02
C MET A 1 12.95 4.42 25.19
N ALA A 2 12.85 3.40 26.04
CA ALA A 2 13.77 3.21 27.17
C ALA A 2 15.22 2.88 26.75
N LEU A 3 15.43 1.99 25.76
CA LEU A 3 16.77 1.59 25.31
C LEU A 3 17.59 2.78 24.80
N ASN A 4 17.04 3.59 23.89
CA ASN A 4 17.74 4.75 23.32
C ASN A 4 18.09 5.79 24.39
N LYS A 5 17.22 5.96 25.40
CA LYS A 5 17.51 6.83 26.55
C LYS A 5 18.70 6.30 27.36
N PHE A 6 18.68 5.02 27.75
CA PHE A 6 19.77 4.42 28.51
C PHE A 6 21.08 4.35 27.72
N MET A 7 21.04 4.04 26.42
CA MET A 7 22.21 4.05 25.53
C MET A 7 22.82 5.46 25.43
N LYS A 8 21.98 6.50 25.33
CA LYS A 8 22.44 7.91 25.31
C LYS A 8 23.06 8.32 26.65
N GLU A 9 22.45 7.94 27.78
CA GLU A 9 22.97 8.22 29.12
C GLU A 9 24.22 7.39 29.46
N GLY A 10 24.37 6.20 28.87
CA GLY A 10 25.54 5.34 29.01
C GLY A 10 26.76 5.78 28.19
N GLY A 11 26.56 6.64 27.18
CA GLY A 11 27.62 7.14 26.31
C GLY A 11 28.19 6.09 25.36
N LYS A 12 29.29 6.42 24.65
CA LYS A 12 29.91 5.55 23.63
C LYS A 12 30.38 4.20 24.18
N ASP A 13 30.78 4.15 25.45
CA ASP A 13 31.20 2.92 26.14
C ASP A 13 30.18 2.52 27.22
N TRP A 14 28.90 2.43 26.82
CA TRP A 14 27.79 2.12 27.73
C TRP A 14 27.98 0.81 28.51
N LYS A 15 28.81 -0.11 28.00
CA LYS A 15 29.19 -1.36 28.66
C LYS A 15 29.94 -1.15 29.98
N LYS A 16 30.60 0.00 30.15
CA LYS A 16 31.25 0.42 31.41
C LYS A 16 30.40 1.40 32.23
N SER A 17 29.21 1.76 31.73
CA SER A 17 28.33 2.69 32.43
C SER A 17 27.55 1.98 33.54
N LYS A 18 27.05 2.75 34.51
CA LYS A 18 26.10 2.27 35.52
C LYS A 18 24.80 1.70 34.94
N TYR A 19 24.51 1.98 33.66
CA TYR A 19 23.31 1.51 32.96
C TYR A 19 23.52 0.17 32.23
N VAL A 20 24.70 -0.45 32.30
CA VAL A 20 25.02 -1.70 31.58
C VAL A 20 23.98 -2.79 31.80
N TYR A 21 23.54 -3.01 33.04
CA TYR A 21 22.54 -4.02 33.37
C TYR A 21 21.15 -3.68 32.79
N ALA A 22 20.73 -2.41 32.87
CA ALA A 22 19.47 -1.96 32.31
C ALA A 22 19.45 -2.09 30.78
N ILE A 23 20.52 -1.65 30.11
CA ILE A 23 20.66 -1.75 28.65
C ILE A 23 20.66 -3.22 28.22
N SER A 24 21.47 -4.06 28.87
CA SER A 24 21.57 -5.49 28.53
C SER A 24 20.25 -6.22 28.77
N SER A 25 19.55 -5.93 29.86
CA SER A 25 18.23 -6.50 30.16
C SER A 25 17.20 -6.10 29.11
N VAL A 26 17.14 -4.82 28.73
CA VAL A 26 16.20 -4.35 27.70
C VAL A 26 16.52 -4.96 26.35
N GLN A 27 17.81 -5.06 25.97
CA GLN A 27 18.22 -5.72 24.72
C GLN A 27 17.84 -7.21 24.71
N ALA A 28 18.08 -7.93 25.82
CA ALA A 28 17.70 -9.33 25.96
C ALA A 28 16.18 -9.53 25.86
N GLN A 29 15.39 -8.68 26.53
CA GLN A 29 13.93 -8.71 26.43
C GLN A 29 13.45 -8.41 25.00
N MET A 30 14.02 -7.41 24.33
CA MET A 30 13.68 -7.11 22.94
C MET A 30 13.99 -8.29 22.01
N PHE A 31 15.12 -8.97 22.21
CA PHE A 31 15.47 -10.18 21.46
C PHE A 31 14.46 -11.32 21.70
N LEU A 32 14.10 -11.58 22.96
CA LEU A 32 13.11 -12.60 23.32
C LEU A 32 11.74 -12.30 22.69
N ILE A 33 11.28 -11.05 22.79
CA ILE A 33 10.01 -10.61 22.20
C ILE A 33 10.04 -10.79 20.68
N ARG A 34 11.11 -10.36 20.00
CA ARG A 34 11.26 -10.56 18.54
C ARG A 34 11.20 -12.03 18.14
N ASN A 35 11.82 -12.92 18.91
CA ASN A 35 11.75 -14.36 18.65
C ASN A 35 10.34 -14.93 18.83
N VAL A 36 9.60 -14.48 19.85
CA VAL A 36 8.20 -14.89 20.04
C VAL A 36 7.33 -14.39 18.88
N VAL A 37 7.47 -13.12 18.50
CA VAL A 37 6.74 -12.54 17.35
C VAL A 37 7.03 -13.32 16.08
N LYS A 38 8.30 -13.63 15.80
CA LYS A 38 8.68 -14.43 14.63
C LYS A 38 7.98 -15.80 14.63
N LYS A 39 8.01 -16.51 15.76
CA LYS A 39 7.33 -17.82 15.88
C LYS A 39 5.81 -17.73 15.64
N LEU A 40 5.18 -16.65 16.10
CA LEU A 40 3.76 -16.40 15.86
C LEU A 40 3.48 -16.13 14.38
N LEU A 41 4.33 -15.35 13.70
CA LEU A 41 4.22 -15.10 12.27
C LEU A 41 4.46 -16.36 11.44
N ASP A 42 5.44 -17.19 11.81
CA ASP A 42 5.69 -18.49 11.18
C ASP A 42 4.46 -19.41 11.32
N SER A 43 3.86 -19.44 12.52
CA SER A 43 2.62 -20.19 12.78
C SER A 43 1.45 -19.68 11.93
N ASN A 44 1.33 -18.35 11.77
CA ASN A 44 0.31 -17.75 10.91
C ASN A 44 0.53 -18.19 9.45
N SER A 45 1.77 -18.18 8.96
CA SER A 45 2.09 -18.66 7.61
C SER A 45 1.71 -20.14 7.42
N SER A 46 1.92 -20.99 8.43
CA SER A 46 1.48 -22.39 8.37
C SER A 46 -0.03 -22.53 8.31
N LEU A 47 -0.79 -21.70 9.05
CA LEU A 47 -2.25 -21.69 8.97
C LEU A 47 -2.75 -21.26 7.58
N LEU A 48 -2.13 -20.24 6.99
CA LEU A 48 -2.47 -19.79 5.64
C LEU A 48 -2.19 -20.88 4.59
N LEU A 49 -1.09 -21.62 4.73
CA LEU A 49 -0.77 -22.75 3.86
C LEU A 49 -1.78 -23.90 4.01
N LEU A 50 -2.13 -24.27 5.25
CA LEU A 50 -3.15 -25.30 5.48
C LEU A 50 -4.50 -24.89 4.88
N GLY A 51 -4.86 -23.62 5.03
CA GLY A 51 -6.06 -23.05 4.42
C GLY A 51 -6.03 -23.10 2.88
N SER A 52 -4.90 -22.75 2.26
CA SER A 52 -4.75 -22.82 0.80
C SER A 52 -4.76 -24.27 0.27
N LEU A 53 -4.23 -25.23 1.03
CA LEU A 53 -4.35 -26.66 0.73
C LEU A 53 -5.81 -27.12 0.74
N ILE A 54 -6.60 -26.71 1.74
CA ILE A 54 -8.03 -27.03 1.83
C ILE A 54 -8.79 -26.42 0.63
N ASN A 55 -8.41 -25.22 0.19
CA ASN A 55 -9.02 -24.56 -0.96
C ASN A 55 -8.53 -25.08 -2.32
N GLY A 56 -7.50 -25.95 -2.37
CA GLY A 56 -6.91 -26.42 -3.64
C GLY A 56 -6.10 -25.34 -4.38
N THR A 57 -5.60 -24.34 -3.66
CA THR A 57 -4.84 -23.18 -4.20
C THR A 57 -3.42 -23.10 -3.66
N SER A 58 -2.92 -24.16 -3.01
CA SER A 58 -1.57 -24.19 -2.42
C SER A 58 -0.44 -23.94 -3.41
N GLN A 59 -0.65 -24.22 -4.70
CA GLN A 59 0.27 -23.91 -5.80
C GLN A 59 0.51 -22.40 -5.99
N LEU A 60 -0.40 -21.55 -5.52
CA LEU A 60 -0.26 -20.10 -5.51
C LEU A 60 0.42 -19.60 -4.22
N PHE A 61 0.57 -20.48 -3.22
CA PHE A 61 1.19 -20.13 -1.95
C PHE A 61 2.71 -20.28 -2.01
N SER A 62 3.44 -19.29 -1.51
CA SER A 62 4.90 -19.37 -1.36
C SER A 62 5.27 -19.45 0.12
N GLU A 63 6.05 -20.45 0.52
CA GLU A 63 6.66 -20.51 1.86
C GLU A 63 7.96 -19.70 1.95
N ASN A 64 8.56 -19.36 0.81
CA ASN A 64 9.85 -18.70 0.74
C ASN A 64 9.76 -17.21 1.10
N GLN A 65 10.86 -16.69 1.64
CA GLN A 65 11.02 -15.23 1.86
C GLN A 65 11.24 -14.46 0.56
N SER A 66 11.80 -15.11 -0.46
CA SER A 66 11.95 -14.55 -1.81
C SER A 66 10.93 -15.21 -2.73
N ILE A 67 10.21 -14.38 -3.48
CA ILE A 67 9.14 -14.80 -4.37
C ILE A 67 9.50 -14.33 -5.78
N ASP A 68 9.53 -15.27 -6.72
CA ASP A 68 9.61 -14.93 -8.14
C ASP A 68 8.21 -14.54 -8.62
N MET A 69 7.99 -13.22 -8.72
CA MET A 69 6.69 -12.68 -9.16
C MET A 69 6.36 -13.03 -10.61
N PHE A 70 7.34 -13.32 -11.47
CA PHE A 70 7.08 -13.73 -12.85
C PHE A 70 6.42 -15.11 -12.94
N SER A 71 6.64 -15.96 -11.94
CA SER A 71 6.03 -17.29 -11.88
C SER A 71 4.58 -17.27 -11.36
N GLN A 72 4.12 -16.11 -10.87
CA GLN A 72 2.91 -16.03 -10.08
C GLN A 72 1.65 -15.83 -10.93
N ARG A 73 0.81 -16.86 -10.97
CA ARG A 73 -0.31 -16.95 -11.94
C ARG A 73 -1.54 -16.11 -11.58
N ASN A 74 -1.63 -15.65 -10.34
CA ASN A 74 -2.74 -14.83 -9.84
C ASN A 74 -2.36 -13.35 -9.70
N MET A 75 -1.41 -12.89 -10.53
CA MET A 75 -1.00 -11.50 -10.66
C MET A 75 -1.01 -11.09 -12.13
N PHE A 76 -1.64 -9.97 -12.44
CA PHE A 76 -1.67 -9.38 -13.76
C PHE A 76 -1.18 -7.94 -13.68
N SER A 77 -0.04 -7.67 -14.33
CA SER A 77 0.53 -6.33 -14.43
C SER A 77 0.07 -5.61 -15.69
N LEU A 78 0.00 -4.29 -15.61
CA LEU A 78 -0.15 -3.45 -16.78
C LEU A 78 1.13 -3.52 -17.60
N LYS A 79 0.96 -3.50 -18.92
CA LYS A 79 2.07 -3.35 -19.86
C LYS A 79 2.60 -1.93 -19.86
N GLU A 80 3.84 -1.76 -20.32
CA GLU A 80 4.37 -0.43 -20.62
C GLU A 80 3.58 0.20 -21.78
N VAL A 81 3.57 1.53 -21.85
CA VAL A 81 2.68 2.27 -22.74
C VAL A 81 2.90 1.91 -24.21
N GLU A 82 4.13 1.58 -24.57
CA GLU A 82 4.53 1.19 -25.93
C GLU A 82 3.91 -0.14 -26.38
N ASP A 83 3.51 -0.98 -25.43
CA ASP A 83 2.95 -2.32 -25.67
C ASP A 83 1.42 -2.36 -25.49
N ILE A 84 0.79 -1.21 -25.18
CA ILE A 84 -0.66 -1.08 -25.05
C ILE A 84 -1.28 -0.88 -26.44
N PRO A 85 -2.32 -1.64 -26.82
CA PRO A 85 -3.05 -1.41 -28.07
C PRO A 85 -3.59 0.02 -28.16
N GLU A 86 -3.48 0.65 -29.33
CA GLU A 86 -3.86 2.06 -29.55
C GLU A 86 -5.28 2.41 -29.06
N GLY A 87 -6.23 1.48 -29.21
CA GLY A 87 -7.62 1.67 -28.76
C GLY A 87 -7.79 1.79 -27.25
N LEU A 88 -6.82 1.30 -26.45
CA LEU A 88 -6.85 1.32 -24.99
C LEU A 88 -6.03 2.47 -24.39
N LEU A 89 -5.24 3.20 -25.19
CA LEU A 89 -4.41 4.32 -24.70
C LEU A 89 -5.22 5.48 -24.12
N ASN A 90 -6.49 5.60 -24.52
CA ASN A 90 -7.40 6.62 -23.98
C ASN A 90 -8.04 6.22 -22.65
N GLU A 91 -7.92 4.96 -22.24
CA GLU A 91 -8.47 4.46 -20.98
C GLU A 91 -7.42 4.52 -19.88
N LEU A 92 -7.53 5.55 -19.02
CA LEU A 92 -6.57 5.81 -17.94
C LEU A 92 -6.34 4.62 -16.99
N ARG A 93 -7.31 3.70 -16.87
CA ARG A 93 -7.18 2.50 -16.05
C ARG A 93 -6.13 1.52 -16.55
N PHE A 94 -5.72 1.60 -17.82
CA PHE A 94 -4.64 0.79 -18.38
C PHE A 94 -3.30 1.53 -18.42
N ILE A 95 -3.27 2.79 -18.01
CA ILE A 95 -2.05 3.59 -17.95
C ILE A 95 -1.38 3.39 -16.60
N LYS A 96 -0.19 2.79 -16.64
CA LYS A 96 0.60 2.46 -15.45
C LYS A 96 0.84 3.69 -14.58
N GLN A 97 0.71 3.52 -13.26
CA GLN A 97 1.00 4.58 -12.31
C GLN A 97 2.46 5.04 -12.44
N ARG A 98 2.71 6.31 -12.13
CA ARG A 98 4.05 6.96 -12.24
C ARG A 98 4.58 7.11 -13.68
N SER A 99 3.82 6.72 -14.70
CA SER A 99 4.12 7.07 -16.10
C SER A 99 3.92 8.57 -16.36
N PRO A 100 4.57 9.15 -17.39
CA PRO A 100 4.34 10.55 -17.78
C PRO A 100 2.87 10.88 -18.04
N GLN A 101 2.16 9.99 -18.74
CA GLN A 101 0.74 10.13 -19.08
C GLN A 101 -0.13 10.16 -17.83
N TRP A 102 0.18 9.32 -16.84
CA TRP A 102 -0.49 9.33 -15.54
C TRP A 102 -0.28 10.65 -14.79
N PHE A 103 0.95 11.17 -14.79
CA PHE A 103 1.24 12.48 -14.17
C PHE A 103 0.49 13.62 -14.87
N ASP A 104 0.40 13.61 -16.19
CA ASP A 104 -0.31 14.64 -16.95
C ASP A 104 -1.81 14.59 -16.72
N ALA A 105 -2.42 13.40 -16.67
CA ALA A 105 -3.81 13.23 -16.30
C ALA A 105 -4.10 13.78 -14.88
N ARG A 106 -3.19 13.56 -13.93
CA ARG A 106 -3.32 14.08 -12.55
C ARG A 106 -3.24 15.60 -12.46
N LYS A 107 -2.43 16.26 -13.29
CA LYS A 107 -2.31 17.72 -13.29
C LYS A 107 -3.59 18.41 -13.79
N GLN A 108 -4.36 17.76 -14.65
CA GLN A 108 -5.59 18.31 -15.21
C GLN A 108 -6.71 18.41 -14.16
N LEU A 109 -6.62 17.65 -13.07
CA LEU A 109 -7.66 17.58 -12.06
C LEU A 109 -7.23 18.22 -10.74
N LYS A 110 -8.19 18.94 -10.15
CA LYS A 110 -8.01 19.71 -8.92
C LYS A 110 -7.92 18.83 -7.67
N LEU A 111 -8.56 17.66 -7.71
CA LEU A 111 -8.63 16.71 -6.63
C LEU A 111 -8.13 15.34 -7.09
N THR A 112 -7.41 14.66 -6.19
CA THR A 112 -6.99 13.29 -6.37
C THR A 112 -7.40 12.45 -5.16
N GLY A 113 -7.46 11.13 -5.28
CA GLY A 113 -7.80 10.23 -4.17
C GLY A 113 -6.97 10.52 -2.91
N SER A 114 -5.66 10.72 -3.05
CA SER A 114 -4.77 11.02 -1.92
C SER A 114 -4.92 12.44 -1.33
N THR A 115 -5.59 13.36 -2.03
CA THR A 115 -5.83 14.75 -1.57
C THR A 115 -7.27 15.01 -1.15
N ILE A 116 -8.17 14.05 -1.34
CA ILE A 116 -9.61 14.21 -1.09
C ILE A 116 -9.92 14.48 0.39
N PHE A 117 -9.14 13.91 1.33
CA PHE A 117 -9.28 14.20 2.76
C PHE A 117 -9.14 15.71 3.07
N GLY A 118 -8.14 16.36 2.45
CA GLY A 118 -7.97 17.81 2.53
C GLY A 118 -9.04 18.58 1.77
N GLY A 119 -9.45 18.07 0.60
CA GLY A 119 -10.54 18.65 -0.20
C GLY A 119 -11.89 18.67 0.50
N LEU A 120 -12.17 17.70 1.38
CA LEU A 120 -13.36 17.64 2.23
C LEU A 120 -13.27 18.53 3.47
N GLY A 121 -12.16 19.24 3.68
CA GLY A 121 -11.98 20.07 4.87
C GLY A 121 -11.78 19.26 6.15
N LEU A 122 -11.30 18.01 6.07
CA LEU A 122 -11.06 17.16 7.24
C LEU A 122 -9.64 17.29 7.80
N ASP A 123 -8.78 18.04 7.11
CA ASP A 123 -7.41 18.32 7.54
C ASP A 123 -7.33 19.51 8.52
N SER A 124 -6.15 19.86 9.00
CA SER A 124 -5.92 21.07 9.80
C SER A 124 -6.30 22.35 9.05
N LEU A 125 -6.77 23.38 9.75
CA LEU A 125 -7.15 24.68 9.15
C LEU A 125 -6.05 25.28 8.25
N LYS A 126 -4.78 25.07 8.60
CA LYS A 126 -3.63 25.51 7.80
C LYS A 126 -3.56 24.78 6.45
N LEU A 127 -3.78 23.47 6.44
CA LEU A 127 -3.76 22.64 5.24
C LEU A 127 -5.01 22.87 4.38
N GLN A 128 -6.17 23.07 5.00
CA GLN A 128 -7.39 23.47 4.29
C GLN A 128 -7.22 24.80 3.55
N ARG A 129 -6.68 25.83 4.22
CA ARG A 129 -6.42 27.14 3.59
C ARG A 129 -5.46 27.02 2.40
N ARG A 130 -4.39 26.24 2.55
CA ARG A 130 -3.45 25.95 1.45
C ARG A 130 -4.13 25.24 0.28
N HIS A 131 -4.96 24.25 0.57
CA HIS A 131 -5.73 23.54 -0.45
C HIS A 131 -6.67 24.49 -1.20
N PHE A 132 -7.40 25.33 -0.48
CA PHE A 132 -8.28 26.35 -1.07
C PHE A 132 -7.50 27.35 -1.94
N ASP A 133 -6.38 27.87 -1.44
CA ASP A 133 -5.54 28.81 -2.19
C ASP A 133 -4.99 28.16 -3.49
N LYS A 134 -4.60 26.88 -3.45
CA LYS A 134 -4.16 26.12 -4.63
C LYS A 134 -5.30 25.86 -5.63
N VAL A 135 -6.42 25.33 -5.16
CA VAL A 135 -7.49 24.76 -6.02
C VAL A 135 -8.49 25.82 -6.50
N VAL A 136 -8.79 26.82 -5.66
CA VAL A 136 -9.79 27.85 -5.93
C VAL A 136 -9.14 29.14 -6.41
N LYS A 137 -8.05 29.58 -5.77
CA LYS A 137 -7.36 30.83 -6.15
C LYS A 137 -6.24 30.64 -7.17
N ASN A 138 -5.94 29.40 -7.54
CA ASN A 138 -4.87 29.04 -8.48
C ASN A 138 -3.50 29.63 -8.07
N ILE A 139 -3.25 29.74 -6.76
CA ILE A 139 -1.98 30.20 -6.23
C ILE A 139 -1.04 29.00 -6.20
N GLU A 140 -0.02 29.01 -7.07
CA GLU A 140 1.05 28.02 -7.04
C GLU A 140 1.89 28.21 -5.77
N ILE A 141 1.59 27.40 -4.77
CA ILE A 141 2.44 27.24 -3.60
C ILE A 141 3.45 26.16 -3.99
N ALA A 142 4.72 26.54 -4.21
CA ALA A 142 5.79 25.59 -4.43
C ALA A 142 5.80 24.60 -3.25
N GLU A 143 5.34 23.36 -3.50
CA GLU A 143 5.40 22.29 -2.52
C GLU A 143 6.86 21.87 -2.42
N VAL A 144 7.58 22.47 -1.48
CA VAL A 144 8.90 21.97 -1.10
C VAL A 144 8.70 20.64 -0.40
N ILE A 145 8.81 19.55 -1.17
CA ILE A 145 8.82 18.20 -0.62
C ILE A 145 10.09 18.06 0.21
N SER A 146 9.93 17.81 1.51
CA SER A 146 11.08 17.59 2.38
C SER A 146 11.84 16.33 1.97
N GLU A 147 13.15 16.29 2.17
CA GLU A 147 13.99 15.13 1.85
C GLU A 147 13.49 13.85 2.55
N ASP A 148 13.04 13.97 3.80
CA ASP A 148 12.42 12.87 4.55
C ASP A 148 11.12 12.38 3.91
N THR A 149 10.28 13.29 3.41
CA THR A 149 9.07 12.93 2.66
C THR A 149 9.41 12.21 1.36
N ALA A 150 10.39 12.72 0.60
CA ALA A 150 10.83 12.10 -0.66
C ALA A 150 11.35 10.68 -0.44
N LYS A 151 12.20 10.46 0.57
CA LYS A 151 12.69 9.13 0.96
C LYS A 151 11.57 8.16 1.34
N ARG A 152 10.53 8.63 2.03
CA ARG A 152 9.37 7.80 2.37
C ARG A 152 8.54 7.43 1.14
N MET A 153 8.39 8.35 0.19
CA MET A 153 7.69 8.07 -1.07
C MET A 153 8.45 7.06 -1.94
N GLU A 154 9.78 7.20 -2.00
CA GLU A 154 10.66 6.26 -2.69
C GLU A 154 10.61 4.87 -2.04
N HIS A 155 10.75 4.79 -0.72
CA HIS A 155 10.61 3.53 0.02
C HIS A 155 9.26 2.86 -0.25
N GLY A 156 8.17 3.64 -0.21
CA GLY A 156 6.83 3.15 -0.52
C GLY A 156 6.74 2.55 -1.93
N THR A 157 7.32 3.24 -2.91
CA THR A 157 7.37 2.82 -4.32
C THR A 157 8.14 1.53 -4.50
N VAL A 158 9.33 1.41 -3.91
CA VAL A 158 10.16 0.21 -4.04
C VAL A 158 9.53 -0.99 -3.33
N SER A 159 8.81 -0.75 -2.22
CA SER A 159 8.26 -1.81 -1.38
C SER A 159 6.89 -2.32 -1.81
N GLU A 160 6.20 -1.60 -2.70
CA GLU A 160 4.86 -1.93 -3.20
C GLU A 160 4.78 -3.34 -3.80
N ILE A 161 5.83 -3.77 -4.53
CA ILE A 161 5.90 -5.13 -5.09
C ILE A 161 5.90 -6.20 -4.00
N HIS A 162 6.45 -5.92 -2.82
CA HIS A 162 6.44 -6.87 -1.70
C HIS A 162 5.06 -6.96 -1.03
N ALA A 163 4.31 -5.85 -1.00
CA ALA A 163 2.91 -5.87 -0.60
C ALA A 163 2.07 -6.72 -1.56
N ILE A 164 2.25 -6.54 -2.88
CA ILE A 164 1.60 -7.35 -3.93
C ILE A 164 1.98 -8.83 -3.79
N ALA A 165 3.26 -9.14 -3.60
CA ALA A 165 3.75 -10.49 -3.38
C ALA A 165 3.11 -11.15 -2.16
N THR A 166 2.99 -10.39 -1.06
CA THR A 166 2.34 -10.86 0.17
C THR A 166 0.85 -11.13 -0.06
N LEU A 167 0.14 -10.22 -0.72
CA LEU A 167 -1.27 -10.39 -1.06
C LEU A 167 -1.46 -11.66 -1.89
N THR A 168 -0.77 -11.76 -3.02
CA THR A 168 -0.96 -12.82 -4.03
C THR A 168 -0.53 -14.21 -3.52
N THR A 169 0.51 -14.30 -2.69
CA THR A 169 1.05 -15.59 -2.24
C THR A 169 0.63 -16.03 -0.85
N LYS A 170 0.18 -15.10 0.02
CA LYS A 170 -0.19 -15.44 1.40
C LYS A 170 -1.67 -15.24 1.67
N VAL A 171 -2.26 -14.18 1.13
CA VAL A 171 -3.63 -13.76 1.48
C VAL A 171 -4.65 -14.37 0.52
N LEU A 172 -4.50 -14.13 -0.79
CA LEU A 172 -5.48 -14.57 -1.79
C LEU A 172 -5.72 -16.08 -1.79
N PRO A 173 -4.70 -16.97 -1.69
CA PRO A 173 -4.94 -18.41 -1.77
C PRO A 173 -5.94 -18.92 -0.71
N LEU A 174 -5.95 -18.30 0.48
CA LEU A 174 -6.92 -18.64 1.52
C LEU A 174 -8.23 -17.84 1.41
N TYR A 175 -8.15 -16.51 1.37
CA TYR A 175 -9.33 -15.66 1.56
C TYR A 175 -10.09 -15.37 0.26
N TYR A 176 -9.41 -15.40 -0.89
CA TYR A 176 -9.97 -15.12 -2.21
C TYR A 176 -9.44 -16.10 -3.27
N PRO A 177 -9.65 -17.42 -3.10
CA PRO A 177 -8.99 -18.46 -3.89
C PRO A 177 -9.26 -18.38 -5.40
N ASN A 178 -10.35 -17.72 -5.80
CA ASN A 178 -10.81 -17.60 -7.19
C ASN A 178 -10.54 -16.21 -7.80
N LEU A 179 -9.86 -15.32 -7.09
CA LEU A 179 -9.54 -13.99 -7.58
C LEU A 179 -8.04 -13.85 -7.85
N ALA A 180 -7.72 -12.97 -8.79
CA ALA A 180 -6.35 -12.56 -9.08
C ALA A 180 -6.19 -11.07 -8.81
N TYR A 181 -4.97 -10.68 -8.46
CA TYR A 181 -4.57 -9.28 -8.42
C TYR A 181 -4.40 -8.73 -9.83
N ILE A 182 -4.94 -7.55 -10.07
CA ILE A 182 -4.86 -6.81 -11.32
C ILE A 182 -4.28 -5.43 -10.98
N GLU A 183 -3.17 -5.08 -11.61
CA GLU A 183 -2.64 -3.71 -11.54
C GLU A 183 -3.60 -2.75 -12.24
N GLU A 184 -3.91 -1.63 -11.59
CA GLU A 184 -4.83 -0.62 -12.11
C GLU A 184 -4.08 0.71 -12.31
N GLY A 185 -4.46 1.43 -13.35
CA GLY A 185 -4.02 2.79 -13.62
C GLY A 185 -4.82 3.80 -12.82
N ALA A 186 -5.33 4.82 -13.51
CA ALA A 186 -6.18 5.85 -12.90
C ALA A 186 -7.65 5.73 -13.33
N HIS A 187 -8.54 6.04 -12.40
CA HIS A 187 -9.99 6.13 -12.61
C HIS A 187 -10.45 7.57 -12.36
N VAL A 188 -11.45 8.02 -13.10
CA VAL A 188 -11.99 9.39 -13.00
C VAL A 188 -13.43 9.35 -12.51
N ILE A 189 -13.67 10.00 -11.39
CA ILE A 189 -15.02 10.22 -10.87
C ILE A 189 -15.59 11.47 -11.53
N ASN A 190 -16.68 11.29 -12.27
CA ASN A 190 -17.39 12.35 -12.96
C ASN A 190 -18.63 12.79 -12.17
N SER A 191 -18.96 14.07 -12.24
CA SER A 191 -20.25 14.61 -11.81
C SER A 191 -20.85 15.41 -12.94
N ASN A 192 -22.05 15.05 -13.40
CA ASN A 192 -22.73 15.67 -14.53
C ASN A 192 -21.83 15.80 -15.78
N GLY A 193 -21.05 14.76 -16.08
CA GLY A 193 -20.11 14.73 -17.21
C GLY A 193 -18.82 15.55 -17.02
N THR A 194 -18.64 16.19 -15.86
CA THR A 194 -17.41 16.92 -15.54
C THR A 194 -16.49 16.05 -14.68
N PRO A 195 -15.23 15.84 -15.07
CA PRO A 195 -14.28 15.09 -14.26
C PRO A 195 -13.91 15.89 -13.00
N LEU A 196 -14.11 15.30 -11.83
CA LEU A 196 -13.90 15.96 -10.55
C LEU A 196 -12.68 15.45 -9.80
N ILE A 197 -12.54 14.13 -9.72
CA ILE A 197 -11.55 13.47 -8.88
C ILE A 197 -10.86 12.38 -9.70
N LEU A 198 -9.54 12.38 -9.69
CA LEU A 198 -8.75 11.27 -10.21
C LEU A 198 -8.28 10.39 -9.06
N VAL A 199 -8.60 9.11 -9.11
CA VAL A 199 -8.14 8.13 -8.12
C VAL A 199 -7.24 7.12 -8.82
N SER A 200 -6.27 6.56 -8.09
CA SER A 200 -5.30 5.62 -8.63
C SER A 200 -5.12 4.53 -7.58
N PRO A 201 -6.04 3.54 -7.54
CA PRO A 201 -5.93 2.43 -6.61
C PRO A 201 -4.65 1.66 -6.89
N ASP A 202 -3.99 1.14 -5.86
CA ASP A 202 -2.75 0.38 -6.05
C ASP A 202 -3.01 -0.90 -6.87
N GLY A 203 -4.23 -1.45 -6.82
CA GLY A 203 -4.74 -2.43 -7.78
C GLY A 203 -6.18 -2.82 -7.51
N SER A 204 -6.62 -3.93 -8.08
CA SER A 204 -7.92 -4.55 -7.81
C SER A 204 -7.80 -6.08 -7.73
N LEU A 205 -8.82 -6.73 -7.17
CA LEU A 205 -9.04 -8.16 -7.31
C LEU A 205 -10.20 -8.40 -8.28
N GLY A 206 -10.00 -9.30 -9.24
CA GLY A 206 -11.02 -9.64 -10.22
C GLY A 206 -11.07 -11.13 -10.51
N LYS A 207 -12.20 -11.55 -11.08
CA LYS A 207 -12.32 -12.89 -11.66
C LYS A 207 -11.66 -12.88 -13.03
N MET A 208 -10.83 -13.89 -13.29
CA MET A 208 -10.27 -14.11 -14.61
C MET A 208 -11.06 -15.21 -15.30
N ASN A 209 -11.69 -14.89 -16.42
CA ASN A 209 -12.16 -15.92 -17.35
C ASN A 209 -10.94 -16.36 -18.16
N MET A 210 -10.35 -17.51 -17.83
CA MET A 210 -9.17 -18.05 -18.54
C MET A 210 -9.49 -18.43 -19.99
N ASP A 211 -10.77 -18.44 -20.38
CA ASP A 211 -11.28 -18.87 -21.68
C ASP A 211 -11.76 -17.72 -22.60
N GLY A 212 -11.57 -16.44 -22.23
CA GLY A 212 -12.11 -15.30 -22.97
C GLY A 212 -11.23 -14.04 -23.02
N ILE A 213 -11.46 -13.20 -24.03
CA ILE A 213 -10.85 -11.86 -24.25
C ILE A 213 -11.48 -10.81 -23.30
N ASP A 214 -12.04 -11.25 -22.17
CA ASP A 214 -12.76 -10.35 -21.29
C ASP A 214 -11.77 -9.54 -20.45
N ILE A 215 -11.91 -8.22 -20.50
CA ILE A 215 -11.21 -7.29 -19.63
C ILE A 215 -11.55 -7.67 -18.18
N PRO A 216 -10.55 -7.87 -17.30
CA PRO A 216 -10.80 -8.23 -15.92
C PRO A 216 -11.74 -7.20 -15.26
N THR A 217 -12.83 -7.71 -14.67
CA THR A 217 -13.79 -6.87 -13.95
C THR A 217 -13.39 -6.80 -12.48
N PRO A 218 -13.07 -5.62 -11.95
CA PRO A 218 -12.79 -5.43 -10.53
C PRO A 218 -13.98 -5.86 -9.67
N VAL A 219 -13.70 -6.58 -8.59
CA VAL A 219 -14.67 -7.00 -7.57
C VAL A 219 -14.32 -6.42 -6.21
N VAL A 220 -13.02 -6.26 -5.94
CA VAL A 220 -12.50 -5.68 -4.69
C VAL A 220 -11.38 -4.71 -5.05
N ALA A 221 -11.37 -3.52 -4.46
CA ALA A 221 -10.28 -2.56 -4.60
C ALA A 221 -9.06 -2.97 -3.74
N CYS A 222 -7.86 -2.54 -4.10
CA CYS A 222 -6.66 -2.74 -3.27
C CYS A 222 -5.95 -1.40 -3.03
N GLU A 223 -5.65 -1.13 -1.75
CA GLU A 223 -4.84 -0.01 -1.31
C GLU A 223 -3.71 -0.51 -0.41
N PHE A 224 -2.47 -0.17 -0.78
CA PHE A 224 -1.25 -0.61 -0.12
C PHE A 224 -0.55 0.54 0.57
N LYS A 225 -0.02 0.27 1.77
CA LYS A 225 0.84 1.22 2.49
C LYS A 225 2.09 0.52 2.99
N CYS A 226 3.23 0.99 2.49
CA CYS A 226 4.54 0.56 2.95
C CYS A 226 5.18 1.69 3.77
N PRO A 227 4.84 1.82 5.06
CA PRO A 227 5.43 2.85 5.91
C PRO A 227 6.94 2.65 6.02
N SER A 228 7.70 3.71 5.77
CA SER A 228 9.15 3.66 5.97
C SER A 228 9.47 3.32 7.43
N PRO A 229 10.42 2.40 7.68
CA PRO A 229 10.87 2.08 9.01
C PRO A 229 11.26 3.36 9.75
N SER A 230 10.59 3.63 10.86
CA SER A 230 10.98 4.72 11.75
C SER A 230 11.24 4.16 13.13
N ASP A 231 12.23 4.71 13.84
CA ASP A 231 12.63 4.27 15.19
C ASP A 231 11.50 4.37 16.24
N PHE A 232 10.35 4.97 15.89
CA PHE A 232 9.35 5.46 16.82
C PHE A 232 7.89 5.11 16.48
N ARG A 233 7.61 4.31 15.44
CA ARG A 233 6.23 3.92 15.09
C ARG A 233 6.05 2.40 15.07
N THR A 234 4.80 1.97 15.21
CA THR A 234 4.41 0.59 14.92
C THR A 234 4.85 0.27 13.48
N PRO A 235 5.43 -0.91 13.23
CA PRO A 235 5.95 -1.25 11.91
C PRO A 235 4.82 -1.19 10.87
N VAL A 236 3.64 -1.64 11.25
CA VAL A 236 2.43 -1.63 10.42
C VAL A 236 1.31 -0.83 11.07
N HIS A 237 0.26 -0.57 10.30
CA HIS A 237 -1.00 -0.05 10.80
C HIS A 237 -1.85 -1.18 11.38
N TYR A 238 -2.19 -1.10 12.67
CA TYR A 238 -3.10 -2.07 13.32
C TYR A 238 -4.58 -1.70 13.19
N ASP A 239 -4.86 -0.49 12.70
CA ASP A 239 -6.16 -0.01 12.24
C ASP A 239 -5.92 0.90 11.04
N MET A 240 -6.88 1.01 10.13
CA MET A 240 -6.81 1.94 9.01
C MET A 240 -6.84 3.40 9.51
N PRO A 241 -5.79 4.20 9.26
CA PRO A 241 -5.80 5.62 9.64
C PRO A 241 -6.96 6.39 8.97
N ILE A 242 -7.69 7.17 9.75
CA ILE A 242 -8.88 7.95 9.31
C ILE A 242 -8.62 8.76 8.04
N ARG A 243 -7.40 9.28 7.87
CA ARG A 243 -7.01 10.06 6.69
C ARG A 243 -7.14 9.30 5.35
N TYR A 244 -7.09 7.96 5.39
CA TYR A 244 -7.22 7.13 4.19
C TYR A 244 -8.67 6.73 3.91
N ILE A 245 -9.60 6.89 4.86
CA ILE A 245 -11.01 6.49 4.66
C ILE A 245 -11.60 7.16 3.40
N PRO A 246 -11.52 8.49 3.21
CA PRO A 246 -12.07 9.11 2.01
C PRO A 246 -11.36 8.70 0.71
N GLN A 247 -10.05 8.41 0.78
CA GLN A 247 -9.30 7.90 -0.36
C GLN A 247 -9.84 6.52 -0.79
N ASN A 248 -9.90 5.58 0.16
CA ASN A 248 -10.37 4.22 -0.07
C ASN A 248 -11.82 4.20 -0.57
N LEU A 249 -12.71 5.00 0.03
CA LEU A 249 -14.09 5.13 -0.44
C LEU A 249 -14.18 5.70 -1.87
N SER A 250 -13.28 6.63 -2.24
CA SER A 250 -13.25 7.17 -3.59
C SER A 250 -12.77 6.14 -4.62
N GLU A 251 -11.82 5.29 -4.26
CA GLU A 251 -11.36 4.18 -5.10
C GLU A 251 -12.50 3.17 -5.33
N MET A 252 -13.17 2.75 -4.24
CA MET A 252 -14.35 1.88 -4.31
C MET A 252 -15.45 2.46 -5.20
N ALA A 253 -15.78 3.73 -5.02
CA ALA A 253 -16.79 4.43 -5.82
C ALA A 253 -16.40 4.52 -7.30
N SER A 254 -15.12 4.77 -7.60
CA SER A 254 -14.64 4.90 -8.99
C SER A 254 -14.66 3.59 -9.77
N MET A 255 -14.37 2.47 -9.09
CA MET A 255 -14.36 1.13 -9.68
C MET A 255 -15.72 0.44 -9.57
N ASN A 256 -16.70 1.08 -8.92
CA ASN A 256 -18.02 0.53 -8.65
C ASN A 256 -17.95 -0.83 -7.91
N VAL A 257 -17.16 -0.89 -6.83
CA VAL A 257 -17.00 -2.06 -5.97
C VAL A 257 -17.46 -1.76 -4.54
N GLU A 258 -17.93 -2.78 -3.83
CA GLU A 258 -18.45 -2.65 -2.46
C GLU A 258 -17.39 -2.90 -1.39
N GLU A 259 -16.20 -3.39 -1.78
CA GLU A 259 -15.15 -3.80 -0.85
C GLU A 259 -13.77 -3.30 -1.28
N LEU A 260 -12.90 -3.11 -0.29
CA LEU A 260 -11.50 -2.74 -0.48
C LEU A 260 -10.61 -3.52 0.50
N ILE A 261 -9.48 -4.02 0.01
CA ILE A 261 -8.41 -4.53 0.84
C ILE A 261 -7.44 -3.39 1.14
N TYR A 262 -7.29 -3.08 2.42
CA TYR A 262 -6.22 -2.21 2.90
C TYR A 262 -5.10 -3.08 3.46
N LEU A 263 -3.95 -3.10 2.78
CA LEU A 263 -2.79 -3.89 3.20
C LEU A 263 -1.64 -2.95 3.60
N CYS A 264 -1.20 -3.07 4.85
CA CYS A 264 -0.02 -2.37 5.33
C CYS A 264 1.15 -3.33 5.44
N TRP A 265 2.25 -3.07 4.73
CA TRP A 265 3.38 -3.97 4.59
C TRP A 265 4.69 -3.37 5.11
N THR A 266 5.49 -4.21 5.76
CA THR A 266 6.90 -3.96 6.13
C THR A 266 7.71 -5.24 5.97
N ASP A 267 9.04 -5.11 6.00
CA ASP A 267 9.96 -6.25 5.96
C ASP A 267 9.67 -7.28 7.08
N GLU A 268 9.23 -6.82 8.25
CA GLU A 268 8.99 -7.71 9.40
C GLU A 268 7.60 -8.34 9.41
N SER A 269 6.58 -7.65 8.90
CA SER A 269 5.18 -8.09 9.01
C SER A 269 4.23 -7.33 8.08
N SER A 270 3.02 -7.84 7.95
CA SER A 270 1.92 -7.14 7.27
C SER A 270 0.61 -7.26 8.05
N THR A 271 -0.28 -6.29 7.83
CA THR A 271 -1.69 -6.33 8.26
C THR A 271 -2.59 -6.18 7.05
N VAL A 272 -3.75 -6.83 7.11
CA VAL A 272 -4.76 -6.83 6.04
C VAL A 272 -6.11 -6.53 6.67
N PHE A 273 -6.79 -5.51 6.17
CA PHE A 273 -8.14 -5.14 6.56
C PHE A 273 -9.06 -5.22 5.33
N ARG A 274 -10.33 -5.54 5.60
CA ARG A 274 -11.42 -5.58 4.63
C ARG A 274 -12.55 -4.70 5.17
#